data_AF-A0A085LUS8-F1
#
_entry.id   AF-A0A085LUS8-F1
#
_cell.length_a   1.000
_cell.length_b   1.000
_cell.length_c   1.000
_cell.angle_alpha   90.00
_cell.angle_beta   90.00
_cell.angle_gamma   90.00
#
_symmetry.space_group_name_H-M   'P 1'
#
loop_
_entity.id
_entity.type
_entity.pdbx_description
1 polymer ?
#
loop_
_entity_poly.entity_id
_entity_poly.type
_entity_poly.pdbx_seq_one_letter_code
_entity_poly.pdbx_strand_id
1 'polypeptide(L)'
;MIYVTLIARVRDGLPLATSIEGDETQGIGISKYTSQAKMLFRKLNANSPKKCSLESGAHIFHYLIEDKVCYLCLCDLKLPTSVAFAFLEELSREFSNRYSNRVDSVTRPYHFIEFDTCIQDIKKKHVDYRNRYQLSMVHSDLQDVQRIMVQNIEDVIHRGEALTSEHSICQLLHTFSPFQYWTIELPT
;
A
#
# COMPACT_ATOMS: atom_id res chain seq x y z
N MET A 1 4.35 -11.06 9.60
CA MET A 1 3.61 -11.84 8.61
C MET A 1 3.25 -10.94 7.44
N ILE A 2 3.16 -11.48 6.23
CA ILE A 2 2.61 -10.77 5.05
C ILE A 2 1.13 -11.13 4.98
N TYR A 3 0.24 -10.15 4.88
CA TYR A 3 -1.22 -10.35 4.89
C TYR A 3 -1.83 -10.31 3.49
N VAL A 4 -1.44 -9.31 2.70
CA VAL A 4 -1.99 -9.04 1.37
C VAL A 4 -0.84 -8.80 0.41
N THR A 5 -0.96 -9.34 -0.81
CA THR A 5 -0.07 -9.02 -1.93
C THR A 5 -0.93 -8.60 -3.11
N LEU A 6 -0.59 -7.47 -3.72
CA LEU A 6 -1.28 -6.89 -4.87
C LEU A 6 -0.26 -6.56 -5.96
N ILE A 7 -0.59 -6.90 -7.20
CA ILE A 7 0.20 -6.55 -8.38
C ILE A 7 -0.69 -5.68 -9.25
N ALA A 8 -0.20 -4.50 -9.65
CA ALA A 8 -0.97 -3.56 -10.46
C ALA A 8 -0.10 -2.86 -11.50
N ARG A 9 -0.69 -2.51 -12.64
CA ARG A 9 -0.02 -1.71 -13.67
C ARG A 9 0.03 -0.24 -13.25
N VAL A 10 1.21 0.39 -13.32
CA VAL A 10 1.43 1.75 -12.82
C VAL A 10 0.67 2.81 -13.64
N ARG A 11 0.54 2.63 -14.95
CA ARG A 11 -0.06 3.63 -15.85
C ARG A 11 -1.49 4.02 -15.47
N ASP A 12 -2.29 3.04 -15.06
CA ASP A 12 -3.74 3.18 -14.84
C ASP A 12 -4.22 2.56 -13.53
N GLY A 13 -3.31 2.01 -12.72
CA GLY A 13 -3.64 1.31 -11.47
C GLY A 13 -4.43 0.02 -11.68
N LEU A 14 -4.41 -0.57 -12.89
CA LEU A 14 -5.16 -1.78 -13.20
C LEU A 14 -4.66 -2.95 -12.34
N PRO A 15 -5.50 -3.57 -11.49
CA PRO A 15 -5.12 -4.76 -10.75
C PRO A 15 -4.83 -5.92 -11.70
N LEU A 16 -3.68 -6.56 -11.55
CA LEU A 16 -3.20 -7.66 -12.40
C LEU A 16 -3.38 -9.01 -11.71
N ALA A 17 -2.95 -9.11 -10.45
CA ALA A 17 -3.06 -10.29 -9.60
C ALA A 17 -3.14 -9.87 -8.13
N THR A 18 -3.66 -10.77 -7.29
CA THR A 18 -3.76 -10.56 -5.83
C THR A 18 -3.63 -11.89 -5.11
N SER A 19 -3.13 -11.84 -3.88
CA SER A 19 -3.16 -12.95 -2.93
C SER A 19 -3.49 -12.40 -1.54
N ILE A 20 -4.50 -12.99 -0.90
CA ILE A 20 -4.95 -12.60 0.45
C ILE A 20 -5.01 -13.89 1.26
N GLU A 21 -4.31 -13.94 2.40
CA GLU A 21 -4.38 -15.10 3.29
C GLU A 21 -5.35 -14.87 4.47
N GLY A 22 -6.10 -15.92 4.80
CA GLY A 22 -6.86 -16.09 6.06
C GLY A 22 -8.38 -16.10 5.91
N ASP A 23 -9.03 -17.08 6.56
CA ASP A 23 -10.47 -17.06 6.90
C ASP A 23 -10.80 -16.00 7.98
N GLU A 24 -9.78 -15.43 8.64
CA GLU A 24 -9.89 -14.39 9.68
C GLU A 24 -10.06 -12.97 9.11
N THR A 25 -10.88 -12.87 8.07
CA THR A 25 -11.28 -11.61 7.40
C THR A 25 -12.03 -10.64 8.32
N GLN A 26 -12.39 -11.04 9.55
CA GLN A 26 -13.24 -10.27 10.45
C GLN A 26 -12.50 -9.30 11.40
N GLY A 27 -11.18 -9.45 11.61
CA GLY A 27 -10.45 -8.65 12.62
C GLY A 27 -9.53 -7.54 12.09
N ILE A 28 -8.87 -7.77 10.97
CA ILE A 28 -7.78 -6.89 10.50
C ILE A 28 -8.30 -5.68 9.69
N GLY A 29 -9.55 -5.73 9.21
CA GLY A 29 -10.07 -4.68 8.34
C GLY A 29 -9.37 -4.67 6.98
N ILE A 30 -9.19 -5.85 6.36
CA ILE A 30 -8.54 -6.00 5.04
C ILE A 30 -9.17 -5.09 3.98
N SER A 31 -10.48 -4.82 4.08
CA SER A 31 -11.19 -3.88 3.22
C SER A 31 -10.61 -2.46 3.25
N LYS A 32 -10.17 -1.97 4.42
CA LYS A 32 -9.50 -0.68 4.59
C LYS A 32 -8.18 -0.67 3.80
N TYR A 33 -7.32 -1.66 4.05
CA TYR A 33 -6.01 -1.72 3.40
C TYR A 33 -6.11 -1.94 1.89
N THR A 34 -7.09 -2.73 1.44
CA THR A 34 -7.37 -2.91 0.01
C THR A 34 -7.82 -1.59 -0.64
N SER A 35 -8.59 -0.77 0.09
CA SER A 35 -9.01 0.56 -0.38
C SER A 35 -7.84 1.54 -0.46
N GLN A 36 -7.01 1.59 0.58
CA GLN A 36 -5.77 2.38 0.57
C GLN A 36 -4.83 1.96 -0.56
N ALA A 37 -4.65 0.66 -0.81
CA ALA A 37 -3.83 0.16 -1.91
C ALA A 37 -4.36 0.61 -3.28
N LYS A 38 -5.68 0.57 -3.49
CA LYS A 38 -6.30 1.10 -4.72
C LYS A 38 -6.08 2.61 -4.88
N MET A 39 -6.18 3.38 -3.79
CA MET A 39 -5.88 4.81 -3.81
C MET A 39 -4.41 5.08 -4.12
N LEU A 40 -3.50 4.31 -3.51
CA LEU A 40 -2.07 4.37 -3.79
C LEU A 40 -1.78 4.13 -5.26
N PHE A 41 -2.32 3.06 -5.86
CA PHE A 41 -2.11 2.77 -7.28
C PHE A 41 -2.55 3.89 -8.22
N ARG A 42 -3.52 4.72 -7.83
CA ARG A 42 -3.94 5.91 -8.61
C ARG A 42 -2.98 7.09 -8.48
N LYS A 43 -2.15 7.13 -7.45
CA LYS A 43 -1.15 8.20 -7.23
C LYS A 43 0.23 7.84 -7.80
N LEU A 44 0.54 6.55 -7.95
CA LEU A 44 1.79 6.10 -8.54
C LEU A 44 1.90 6.52 -10.01
N ASN A 45 3.11 6.89 -10.42
CA ASN A 45 3.44 7.30 -11.79
C ASN A 45 4.93 7.09 -12.06
N ALA A 46 5.41 7.51 -13.24
CA ALA A 46 6.81 7.32 -13.65
C ALA A 46 7.85 8.04 -12.74
N ASN A 47 7.43 9.07 -11.99
CA ASN A 47 8.30 9.81 -11.07
C ASN A 47 8.22 9.27 -9.64
N SER A 48 7.38 8.26 -9.37
CA SER A 48 7.31 7.64 -8.06
C SER A 48 8.62 6.90 -7.74
N PRO A 49 9.07 6.89 -6.47
CA PRO A 49 10.23 6.10 -6.06
C PRO A 49 10.07 4.64 -6.48
N LYS A 50 11.14 3.99 -6.97
CA LYS A 50 11.06 2.57 -7.36
C LYS A 50 10.81 1.64 -6.17
N LYS A 51 11.34 1.96 -4.99
CA LYS A 51 11.15 1.21 -3.74
C LYS A 51 10.71 2.19 -2.65
N CYS A 52 9.66 1.85 -1.91
CA CYS A 52 9.21 2.67 -0.79
C CYS A 52 8.38 1.82 0.19
N SER A 53 8.40 2.25 1.46
CA SER A 53 7.59 1.69 2.53
C SER A 53 6.58 2.73 3.01
N LEU A 54 5.33 2.34 3.20
CA LEU A 54 4.25 3.23 3.58
C LEU A 54 3.58 2.75 4.87
N GLU A 55 3.73 3.51 5.94
CA GLU A 55 3.12 3.21 7.23
C GLU A 55 1.61 3.42 7.17
N SER A 56 0.84 2.45 7.69
CA SER A 56 -0.62 2.48 7.76
C SER A 56 -1.10 1.93 9.10
N GLY A 57 -0.97 2.75 10.15
CA GLY A 57 -1.36 2.40 11.51
C GLY A 57 -0.56 1.21 12.04
N ALA A 58 -1.22 0.08 12.31
CA ALA A 58 -0.59 -1.12 12.87
C ALA A 58 0.18 -1.97 11.82
N HIS A 59 0.12 -1.59 10.55
CA HIS A 59 0.73 -2.32 9.44
C HIS A 59 1.55 -1.39 8.55
N ILE A 60 2.36 -1.99 7.69
CA ILE A 60 3.17 -1.27 6.72
C ILE A 60 3.00 -1.91 5.35
N PHE A 61 2.92 -1.06 4.33
CA PHE A 61 3.04 -1.47 2.94
C PHE A 61 4.48 -1.37 2.50
N HIS A 62 4.94 -2.32 1.70
CA HIS A 62 6.17 -2.19 0.92
C HIS A 62 5.81 -2.34 -0.55
N TYR A 63 6.38 -1.50 -1.40
CA TYR A 63 6.21 -1.66 -2.84
C TYR A 63 7.52 -1.54 -3.61
N LEU A 64 7.57 -2.28 -4.71
CA LEU A 64 8.60 -2.27 -5.74
C LEU A 64 7.93 -1.96 -7.09
N ILE A 65 8.47 -0.99 -7.83
CA ILE A 65 8.08 -0.70 -9.21
C ILE A 65 9.19 -1.18 -10.15
N GLU A 66 8.85 -2.13 -11.02
CA GLU A 66 9.73 -2.66 -12.06
C GLU A 66 8.91 -2.83 -13.35
N ASP A 67 9.48 -2.51 -14.52
CA ASP A 67 8.83 -2.66 -15.83
C ASP A 67 7.37 -2.15 -15.90
N LYS A 68 7.10 -0.99 -15.30
CA LYS A 68 5.77 -0.33 -15.22
C LYS A 68 4.73 -1.12 -14.42
N VAL A 69 5.14 -2.12 -13.64
CA VAL A 69 4.31 -2.90 -12.72
C VAL A 69 4.71 -2.56 -11.29
N CYS A 70 3.72 -2.33 -10.45
CA CYS A 70 3.89 -2.17 -9.01
C CYS A 70 3.55 -3.49 -8.31
N TYR A 71 4.51 -3.98 -7.52
CA TYR A 71 4.40 -5.13 -6.64
C TYR A 71 4.29 -4.60 -5.22
N LEU A 72 3.16 -4.83 -4.57
CA LEU A 72 2.83 -4.28 -3.26
C LEU A 72 2.54 -5.42 -2.28
N CYS A 73 3.08 -5.35 -1.07
CA CYS A 73 2.67 -6.22 0.03
C CYS A 73 2.30 -5.41 1.28
N LEU A 74 1.33 -5.92 2.04
CA LEU A 74 0.99 -5.44 3.39
C LEU A 74 1.54 -6.44 4.40
N CYS A 75 2.27 -5.97 5.39
CA CYS A 75 2.82 -6.84 6.43
C CYS A 75 2.82 -6.17 7.82
N ASP A 76 3.12 -6.99 8.83
CA ASP A 76 3.41 -6.47 10.18
C ASP A 76 4.62 -5.54 10.17
N LEU A 77 4.61 -4.54 11.05
CA LEU A 77 5.75 -3.66 11.33
C LEU A 77 7.02 -4.44 11.79
N LYS A 78 6.86 -5.63 12.39
CA LYS A 78 7.97 -6.48 12.86
C LYS A 78 8.65 -7.30 11.75
N LEU A 79 8.12 -7.29 10.53
CA LEU A 79 8.76 -7.96 9.40
C LEU A 79 9.96 -7.11 8.94
N PRO A 80 11.20 -7.65 8.90
CA PRO A 80 12.35 -6.92 8.40
C PRO A 80 12.11 -6.47 6.97
N THR A 81 12.40 -5.19 6.70
CA THR A 81 12.26 -4.58 5.38
C THR A 81 13.01 -5.37 4.30
N SER A 82 14.21 -5.88 4.61
CA SER A 82 14.98 -6.73 3.68
C SER A 82 14.21 -7.96 3.21
N VAL A 83 13.47 -8.63 4.10
CA VAL A 83 12.66 -9.81 3.75
C VAL A 83 11.47 -9.42 2.88
N ALA A 84 10.81 -8.29 3.18
CA ALA A 84 9.70 -7.80 2.37
C ALA A 84 10.14 -7.47 0.94
N PHE A 85 11.28 -6.80 0.77
CA PHE A 85 11.78 -6.45 -0.57
C PHE A 85 12.36 -7.65 -1.31
N ALA A 86 13.04 -8.59 -0.64
CA ALA A 86 13.47 -9.84 -1.27
C ALA A 86 12.29 -10.65 -1.82
N PHE A 87 11.18 -10.69 -1.08
CA PHE A 87 9.92 -11.27 -1.53
C PHE A 87 9.37 -10.57 -2.78
N LEU A 88 9.31 -9.22 -2.78
CA LEU A 88 8.81 -8.44 -3.92
C LEU A 88 9.71 -8.56 -5.17
N GLU A 89 11.03 -8.68 -5.00
CA GLU A 89 11.98 -8.86 -6.09
C GLU A 89 11.83 -10.24 -6.75
N GLU A 90 11.65 -11.30 -5.96
CA GLU A 90 11.38 -12.64 -6.49
C GLU A 90 10.03 -12.69 -7.21
N LEU A 91 9.00 -12.04 -6.67
CA LEU A 91 7.71 -11.87 -7.35
C LEU A 91 7.84 -11.13 -8.68
N SER A 92 8.59 -10.04 -8.70
CA SER A 92 8.80 -9.24 -9.90
C SER A 92 9.41 -10.08 -11.02
N ARG A 93 10.49 -10.82 -10.71
CA ARG A 93 11.17 -11.71 -11.64
C ARG A 93 10.24 -12.80 -12.18
N GLU A 94 9.51 -13.49 -11.32
CA GLU A 94 8.61 -14.58 -11.74
C GLU A 94 7.44 -14.06 -12.60
N PHE A 95 6.89 -12.91 -12.23
CA PHE A 95 5.79 -12.30 -12.98
C PHE A 95 6.25 -11.79 -14.35
N SER A 96 7.40 -11.10 -14.42
CA SER A 96 7.93 -10.56 -15.68
C SER A 96 8.31 -11.69 -16.65
N ASN A 97 8.91 -12.77 -16.14
CA ASN A 97 9.26 -13.95 -16.93
C ASN A 97 8.06 -14.60 -17.61
N ARG A 98 6.88 -14.62 -16.97
CA ARG A 98 5.66 -15.21 -17.55
C ARG A 98 4.83 -14.24 -18.37
N TYR A 99 4.74 -12.97 -17.96
CA TYR A 99 3.67 -12.08 -18.42
C TYR A 99 4.11 -10.73 -18.97
N SER A 100 5.40 -10.36 -18.91
CA SER A 100 5.91 -9.03 -19.35
C SER A 100 5.29 -8.52 -20.67
N ASN A 101 5.32 -9.35 -21.72
CA ASN A 101 4.81 -9.00 -23.05
C ASN A 101 3.29 -8.81 -23.13
N ARG A 102 2.53 -9.23 -22.11
CA ARG A 102 1.07 -9.18 -22.07
C ARG A 102 0.54 -8.08 -21.14
N VAL A 103 1.39 -7.53 -20.27
CA VAL A 103 0.97 -6.54 -19.27
C VAL A 103 0.33 -5.32 -19.90
N ASP A 104 0.89 -4.79 -21.00
CA ASP A 104 0.38 -3.55 -21.61
C ASP A 104 -0.94 -3.73 -22.38
N SER A 105 -1.27 -4.95 -22.82
CA SER A 105 -2.45 -5.23 -23.66
C SER A 105 -3.71 -5.61 -22.86
N VAL A 106 -3.57 -6.03 -21.61
CA VAL A 106 -4.73 -6.41 -20.79
C VAL A 106 -5.52 -5.18 -20.32
N THR A 107 -6.84 -5.33 -20.29
CA THR A 107 -7.79 -4.30 -19.84
C THR A 107 -8.69 -4.78 -18.71
N ARG A 108 -8.86 -6.09 -18.56
CA ARG A 108 -9.68 -6.70 -17.51
C ARG A 108 -8.93 -6.70 -16.17
N PRO A 109 -9.53 -6.22 -15.07
CA PRO A 109 -8.96 -6.38 -13.75
C PRO A 109 -8.75 -7.86 -13.40
N TYR A 110 -7.64 -8.14 -12.73
CA TYR A 110 -7.28 -9.47 -12.26
C TYR A 110 -7.13 -10.48 -13.40
N HIS A 111 -6.61 -10.04 -14.54
CA HIS A 111 -6.37 -10.91 -15.71
C HIS A 111 -5.40 -12.07 -15.41
N PHE A 112 -4.52 -11.92 -14.42
CA PHE A 112 -3.49 -12.90 -14.06
C PHE A 112 -3.75 -13.54 -12.68
N ILE A 113 -5.01 -13.80 -12.33
CA ILE A 113 -5.40 -14.42 -11.03
C ILE A 113 -4.72 -15.76 -10.75
N GLU A 114 -4.42 -16.53 -11.79
CA GLU A 114 -3.73 -17.83 -11.66
C GLU A 114 -2.32 -17.69 -11.08
N PHE A 115 -1.77 -16.46 -11.06
CA PHE A 115 -0.48 -16.19 -10.43
C PHE A 115 -0.54 -16.26 -8.89
N ASP A 116 -1.73 -16.29 -8.27
CA ASP A 116 -1.91 -16.42 -6.81
C ASP A 116 -1.13 -17.61 -6.22
N THR A 117 -1.17 -18.77 -6.87
CA THR A 117 -0.40 -19.96 -6.41
C THR A 117 1.09 -19.66 -6.33
N CYS A 118 1.64 -18.97 -7.33
CA CYS A 118 3.04 -18.56 -7.33
C CYS A 118 3.35 -17.57 -6.19
N ILE A 119 2.44 -16.62 -5.93
CA ILE A 119 2.57 -15.66 -4.83
C ILE A 119 2.64 -16.40 -3.49
N GLN A 120 1.73 -17.36 -3.27
CA GLN A 120 1.66 -18.14 -2.04
C GLN A 120 2.93 -19.00 -1.84
N ASP A 121 3.45 -19.63 -2.90
CA ASP A 121 4.65 -20.45 -2.83
C ASP A 121 5.90 -19.63 -2.48
N ILE A 122 6.09 -18.48 -3.15
CA ILE A 122 7.21 -17.56 -2.86
C ILE A 122 7.07 -17.02 -1.44
N LYS A 123 5.85 -16.65 -1.02
CA LYS A 123 5.60 -16.16 0.34
C LYS A 123 5.98 -17.19 1.39
N LYS A 124 5.54 -18.45 1.25
CA LYS A 124 5.90 -19.55 2.16
C LYS A 124 7.42 -19.70 2.26
N LYS A 125 8.11 -19.74 1.13
CA LYS A 125 9.59 -19.82 1.07
C LYS A 125 10.26 -18.71 1.87
N HIS A 126 9.82 -17.46 1.74
CA HIS A 126 10.43 -16.31 2.44
C HIS A 126 10.05 -16.22 3.92
N VAL A 127 8.84 -16.63 4.29
CA VAL A 127 8.42 -16.69 5.70
C VAL A 127 9.12 -17.84 6.43
N ASP A 128 9.24 -19.02 5.79
CA ASP A 128 9.88 -20.20 6.35
C ASP A 128 11.41 -20.06 6.42
N TYR A 129 12.04 -19.32 5.51
CA TYR A 129 13.48 -19.06 5.53
C TYR A 129 13.93 -18.34 6.82
N ARG A 130 13.04 -17.55 7.41
CA ARG A 130 13.24 -16.90 8.72
C ARG A 130 13.48 -17.90 9.86
N ASN A 131 13.00 -19.14 9.73
CA ASN A 131 13.17 -20.19 10.74
C ASN A 131 14.42 -21.06 10.53
N ARG A 132 15.04 -21.07 9.35
CA ARG A 132 16.12 -22.02 9.05
C ARG A 132 17.53 -21.44 9.06
N TYR A 133 17.76 -20.20 8.64
CA TYR A 133 19.12 -19.69 8.50
C TYR A 133 19.26 -18.20 8.81
N GLN A 134 19.93 -17.93 9.92
CA GLN A 134 20.53 -16.65 10.24
C GLN A 134 21.74 -16.42 9.30
N LEU A 135 21.63 -15.39 8.44
CA LEU A 135 22.72 -14.51 7.98
C LEU A 135 23.97 -15.12 7.33
N SER A 136 24.00 -15.18 5.99
CA SER A 136 25.27 -15.09 5.25
C SER A 136 25.20 -14.41 3.86
N MET A 137 24.02 -14.24 3.25
CA MET A 137 23.86 -13.54 1.96
C MET A 137 23.27 -12.12 2.06
N VAL A 138 22.98 -11.62 3.26
CA VAL A 138 22.23 -10.36 3.44
C VAL A 138 23.15 -9.13 3.42
N HIS A 139 24.49 -9.29 3.36
CA HIS A 139 25.40 -8.17 3.57
C HIS A 139 25.44 -7.16 2.40
N SER A 140 25.23 -7.60 1.16
CA SER A 140 25.15 -6.71 -0.01
C SER A 140 23.79 -5.99 -0.10
N ASP A 141 22.70 -6.70 0.23
CA ASP A 141 21.34 -6.16 0.11
C ASP A 141 20.99 -5.15 1.22
N LEU A 142 21.69 -5.20 2.36
CA LEU A 142 21.46 -4.27 3.48
C LEU A 142 21.74 -2.80 3.10
N GLN A 143 22.71 -2.53 2.21
CA GLN A 143 23.01 -1.16 1.81
C GLN A 143 21.87 -0.54 0.97
N ASP A 144 21.19 -1.35 0.16
CA ASP A 144 20.07 -0.88 -0.66
C ASP A 144 18.81 -0.66 0.17
N VAL A 145 18.60 -1.45 1.23
CA VAL A 145 17.47 -1.26 2.15
C VAL A 145 17.57 0.06 2.92
N GLN A 146 18.78 0.52 3.25
CA GLN A 146 18.99 1.79 3.99
C GLN A 146 18.53 3.03 3.22
N ARG A 147 18.40 2.95 1.88
CA ARG A 147 17.95 4.07 1.04
C ARG A 147 16.44 4.06 0.78
N ILE A 148 15.71 3.09 1.32
CA ILE A 148 14.27 2.95 1.08
C ILE A 148 13.54 4.06 1.85
N MET A 149 12.82 4.88 1.09
CA MET A 149 11.98 5.94 1.66
C MET A 149 10.84 5.33 2.46
N VAL A 150 10.62 5.85 3.68
CA VAL A 150 9.45 5.53 4.52
C VAL A 150 8.56 6.76 4.59
N GLN A 151 7.27 6.61 4.32
CA GLN A 151 6.28 7.69 4.40
C GLN A 151 4.98 7.21 5.05
N ASN A 152 4.10 8.10 5.50
CA ASN A 152 2.74 7.73 5.86
C ASN A 152 1.91 7.51 4.60
N ILE A 153 1.08 6.46 4.56
CA ILE A 153 0.21 6.22 3.41
C ILE A 153 -0.80 7.34 3.19
N GLU A 154 -1.32 7.94 4.27
CA GLU A 154 -2.31 9.02 4.21
C GLU A 154 -1.75 10.25 3.48
N ASP A 155 -0.47 10.57 3.72
CA ASP A 155 0.22 11.69 3.05
C ASP A 155 0.40 11.45 1.55
N VAL A 156 0.54 10.19 1.14
CA VAL A 156 0.70 9.81 -0.27
C VAL A 156 -0.64 9.81 -0.98
N ILE A 157 -1.68 9.22 -0.37
CA ILE A 157 -3.00 9.08 -0.99
C ILE A 157 -3.83 10.37 -0.97
N HIS A 158 -3.58 11.29 -0.04
CA HIS A 158 -4.24 12.60 0.01
C HIS A 158 -3.37 13.73 -0.54
N ARG A 159 -2.19 13.43 -1.11
CA ARG A 159 -1.34 14.45 -1.70
C ARG A 159 -2.09 15.23 -2.79
N GLY A 160 -2.13 16.55 -2.63
CA GLY A 160 -2.81 17.48 -3.54
C GLY A 160 -4.31 17.63 -3.29
N GLU A 161 -4.88 16.88 -2.35
CA GLU A 161 -6.21 17.12 -1.81
C GLU A 161 -6.01 18.09 -0.63
N ALA A 162 -6.24 19.38 -0.88
CA ALA A 162 -6.26 20.35 0.21
C ALA A 162 -7.21 19.86 1.30
N LEU A 163 -6.87 20.09 2.57
CA LEU A 163 -7.70 19.83 3.75
C LEU A 163 -9.06 20.55 3.64
N THR A 164 -9.99 20.04 2.83
CA THR A 164 -11.34 20.59 2.65
C THR A 164 -12.23 20.25 3.85
N SER A 165 -11.82 19.29 4.66
CA SER A 165 -12.55 18.78 5.83
C SER A 165 -12.45 19.72 7.04
N GLU A 166 -11.29 20.33 7.30
CA GLU A 166 -11.11 21.26 8.42
C GLU A 166 -11.77 22.62 8.16
N HIS A 167 -11.84 23.07 6.90
CA HIS A 167 -12.59 24.27 6.53
C HIS A 167 -14.10 24.13 6.79
N SER A 168 -14.66 22.93 6.60
CA SER A 168 -16.09 22.69 6.84
C SER A 168 -16.44 22.79 8.33
N ILE A 169 -15.54 22.34 9.21
CA ILE A 169 -15.72 22.45 10.68
C ILE A 169 -15.56 23.91 11.13
N CYS A 170 -14.55 24.64 10.63
CA CYS A 170 -14.40 26.07 10.94
C CYS A 170 -15.59 26.91 10.46
N GLN A 171 -16.17 26.58 9.31
CA GLN A 171 -17.33 27.31 8.76
C GLN A 171 -18.63 26.99 9.52
N LEU A 172 -18.80 25.75 10.00
CA LEU A 172 -19.89 25.39 10.91
C LEU A 172 -19.73 26.05 12.29
N LEU A 173 -18.51 26.12 12.83
CA LEU A 173 -18.24 26.79 14.12
C LEU A 173 -18.45 28.31 14.06
N HIS A 174 -18.18 28.96 12.91
CA HIS A 174 -18.54 30.36 12.69
C HIS A 174 -20.04 30.60 12.51
N THR A 175 -20.79 29.59 12.05
CA THR A 175 -22.25 29.70 11.84
C THR A 175 -23.04 29.43 13.13
N PHE A 176 -22.45 28.72 14.09
CA PHE A 176 -23.07 28.35 15.37
C PHE A 176 -22.40 28.99 16.59
N SER A 177 -22.22 30.31 16.58
CA SER A 177 -22.03 31.06 17.84
C SER A 177 -23.40 31.51 18.38
N PRO A 178 -23.93 30.94 19.46
CA PRO A 178 -25.18 31.38 20.07
C PRO A 178 -24.87 32.40 21.17
N PHE A 179 -24.38 33.59 20.81
CA PHE A 179 -24.19 34.69 21.76
C PHE A 179 -24.49 36.04 21.09
N GLN A 180 -25.77 36.30 20.81
CA GLN A 180 -26.30 37.67 20.90
C GLN A 180 -27.61 37.64 21.69
N TYR A 181 -27.51 38.22 22.87
CA TYR A 181 -28.52 38.31 23.91
C TYR A 181 -29.75 39.09 23.46
N TRP A 182 -30.88 38.63 23.97
CA TRP A 182 -32.07 39.39 24.31
C TRP A 182 -31.78 40.84 24.68
N THR A 183 -32.27 41.79 23.89
CA THR A 183 -32.48 43.17 24.36
C THR A 183 -33.98 43.32 24.60
N ILE A 184 -34.38 43.29 25.87
CA ILE A 184 -35.75 43.53 26.31
C ILE A 184 -35.90 45.05 26.42
N GLU A 185 -36.66 45.68 25.54
CA GLU A 185 -37.08 47.07 25.70
C GLU A 185 -38.25 47.14 26.69
N LEU A 186 -38.11 47.94 27.76
CA LEU A 186 -39.20 48.34 28.66
C LEU A 186 -39.67 49.75 28.26
N PRO A 187 -40.98 50.00 28.05
CA PRO A 187 -41.49 51.34 27.87
C PRO A 187 -41.73 52.03 29.23
N THR A 188 -41.49 53.35 29.23
CA THR A 188 -41.65 54.31 30.33
C THR A 188 -43.05 54.40 30.92
#